data_AF-A0A436WZS3-F1
#
_entry.id   AF-A0A436WZS3-F1
#
_cell.length_a   1.000
_cell.length_b   1.000
_cell.length_c   1.000
_cell.angle_alpha   90.00
_cell.angle_beta   90.00
_cell.angle_gamma   90.00
#
_symmetry.space_group_name_H-M   'P 1'
#
loop_
_entity.id
_entity.type
_entity.pdbx_description
1 polymer ?
#
loop_
_entity_poly.entity_id
_entity_poly.type
_entity_poly.pdbx_seq_one_letter_code
_entity_poly.pdbx_strand_id
1 'polypeptide(L)'
;MTKVHERPNRATPSEAASFIEEFDRIEQDREEKIRQLDADFKVKKRAIQKIANDDQKSILEDAKKQGVSKGIVRAIADAQKLRRKAEALADRADNKLDSLEDDDRDFAVDIRTALGDDFASFGLGAAAVSREDEDEDEDGDDEKQDATTAAVVDAVRAGASKEEWDGAGAKH
;
A
#
# COMPACT_ATOMS: atom_id res chain seq x y z
N MET A 1 21.73 17.46 55.75
CA MET A 1 22.13 17.96 54.42
C MET A 1 22.68 16.78 53.63
N THR A 2 21.94 16.30 52.64
CA THR A 2 22.35 15.20 51.76
C THR A 2 23.44 15.71 50.82
N LYS A 3 24.61 15.06 50.84
CA LYS A 3 25.72 15.32 49.91
C LYS A 3 25.24 14.98 48.50
N VAL A 4 25.14 15.97 47.63
CA VAL A 4 24.97 15.75 46.19
C VAL A 4 26.27 15.11 45.71
N HIS A 5 26.20 13.83 45.34
CA HIS A 5 27.33 13.18 44.68
C HIS A 5 27.50 13.80 43.29
N GLU A 6 28.45 14.72 43.17
CA GLU A 6 28.84 15.27 41.87
C GLU A 6 29.33 14.12 40.99
N ARG A 7 28.67 13.95 39.85
CA ARG A 7 29.00 12.90 38.88
C ARG A 7 30.37 13.24 38.27
N PRO A 8 31.36 12.32 38.28
CA PRO A 8 32.76 12.64 37.95
C PRO A 8 33.01 13.24 36.56
N ASN A 9 32.08 13.09 35.60
CA ASN A 9 32.21 13.54 34.21
C ASN A 9 31.02 14.42 33.76
N ARG A 10 30.47 15.27 34.65
CA ARG A 10 29.38 16.18 34.27
C ARG A 10 29.96 17.52 33.80
N ALA A 11 29.67 17.88 32.55
CA ALA A 11 29.98 19.21 32.02
C ALA A 11 29.40 20.31 32.93
N THR A 12 30.11 21.42 33.04
CA THR A 12 29.55 22.61 33.71
C THR A 12 28.31 23.10 32.95
N PRO A 13 27.39 23.83 33.61
CA PRO A 13 26.21 24.37 32.92
C PRO A 13 26.54 25.20 31.68
N SER A 14 27.67 25.94 31.69
CA SER A 14 28.12 26.73 30.53
C SER A 14 28.63 25.86 29.38
N GLU A 15 29.38 24.80 29.68
CA GLU A 15 29.83 23.84 28.66
C GLU A 15 28.66 23.05 28.08
N ALA A 16 27.68 22.66 28.92
CA ALA A 16 26.47 22.01 28.45
C ALA A 16 25.63 22.95 27.55
N ALA A 17 25.56 24.24 27.90
CA ALA A 17 24.84 25.24 27.10
C ALA A 17 25.47 25.44 25.72
N SER A 18 26.81 25.44 25.59
CA SER A 18 27.46 25.63 24.29
C SER A 18 27.17 24.49 23.30
N PHE A 19 27.02 23.25 23.79
CA PHE A 19 26.56 22.14 22.93
C PHE A 19 25.12 22.33 22.45
N ILE A 20 24.25 22.89 23.29
CA ILE A 20 22.85 23.16 22.92
C ILE A 20 22.78 24.28 21.89
N GLU A 21 23.53 25.37 22.08
CA GLU A 21 23.60 26.48 21.14
C GLU A 21 24.15 26.05 19.77
N GLU A 22 25.21 25.24 19.77
CA GLU A 22 25.80 24.72 18.54
C GLU A 22 24.83 23.77 17.81
N PHE A 23 24.14 22.90 18.55
CA PHE A 23 23.14 22.00 17.98
C PHE A 23 21.95 22.78 17.40
N ASP A 24 21.46 23.78 18.11
CA ASP A 24 20.38 24.67 17.65
C ASP A 24 20.79 25.43 16.37
N ARG A 25 22.03 25.94 16.30
CA ARG A 25 22.56 26.56 15.08
C ARG A 25 22.54 25.59 13.89
N ILE A 26 22.97 24.34 14.11
CA ILE A 26 22.97 23.31 13.06
C ILE A 26 21.54 22.98 12.62
N GLU A 27 20.58 22.88 13.55
CA GLU A 27 19.17 22.64 13.22
C GLU A 27 18.57 23.81 12.44
N GLN A 28 18.83 25.05 12.84
CA GLN A 28 18.40 26.23 12.08
C GLN A 28 18.99 26.25 10.66
N ASP A 29 20.28 25.95 10.51
CA ASP A 29 20.95 25.84 9.20
C ASP A 29 20.32 24.72 8.34
N ARG A 30 19.94 23.60 8.96
CA ARG A 30 19.26 22.49 8.28
C ARG A 30 17.88 22.91 7.79
N GLU A 31 17.09 23.54 8.65
CA GLU A 31 15.76 24.03 8.32
C GLU A 31 15.78 25.06 7.18
N GLU A 32 16.73 26.00 7.21
CA GLU A 32 16.89 27.00 6.16
C GLU A 32 17.27 26.35 4.82
N LYS A 33 18.19 25.38 4.83
CA LYS A 33 18.55 24.64 3.61
C LYS A 33 17.38 23.86 3.02
N ILE A 34 16.58 23.19 3.85
CA ILE A 34 15.37 22.48 3.40
C ILE A 34 14.36 23.47 2.82
N ARG A 35 14.13 24.60 3.50
CA ARG A 35 13.23 25.65 3.04
C ARG A 35 13.66 26.23 1.68
N GLN A 36 14.96 26.50 1.50
CA GLN A 36 15.50 26.99 0.25
C GLN A 36 15.35 25.96 -0.88
N LEU A 37 15.64 24.68 -0.60
CA LEU A 37 15.45 23.60 -1.57
C LEU A 37 13.98 23.48 -2.01
N ASP A 38 13.04 23.60 -1.08
CA ASP A 38 11.61 23.59 -1.40
C ASP A 38 11.19 24.79 -2.25
N ALA A 39 11.72 25.97 -1.96
CA ALA A 39 11.48 27.18 -2.74
C ALA A 39 12.02 27.01 -4.18
N ASP A 40 13.25 26.56 -4.32
CA ASP A 40 13.90 26.32 -5.61
C ASP A 40 13.17 25.24 -6.40
N PHE A 41 12.76 24.14 -5.75
CA PHE A 41 11.99 23.08 -6.37
C PHE A 41 10.65 23.60 -6.89
N LYS A 42 9.94 24.43 -6.12
CA LYS A 42 8.67 25.05 -6.54
C LYS A 42 8.87 25.96 -7.75
N VAL A 43 9.92 26.78 -7.77
CA VAL A 43 10.22 27.67 -8.92
C VAL A 43 10.54 26.86 -10.16
N LYS A 44 11.43 25.86 -10.06
CA LYS A 44 11.79 24.97 -11.18
C LYS A 44 10.56 24.21 -11.70
N LYS A 45 9.74 23.67 -10.80
CA LYS A 45 8.48 22.99 -11.15
C LYS A 45 7.54 23.90 -11.94
N ARG A 46 7.34 25.15 -11.50
CA ARG A 46 6.51 26.13 -12.22
C ARG A 46 7.09 26.49 -13.59
N ALA A 47 8.40 26.64 -13.69
CA ALA A 47 9.06 26.95 -14.96
C ALA A 47 8.87 25.83 -16.00
N ILE A 48 9.09 24.58 -15.60
CA ILE A 48 8.87 23.40 -16.46
C ILE A 48 7.41 23.32 -16.90
N GLN A 49 6.47 23.51 -15.97
CA GLN A 49 5.04 23.50 -16.29
C GLN A 49 4.67 24.59 -17.28
N LYS A 50 5.22 25.80 -17.13
CA LYS A 50 4.95 26.90 -18.05
C LYS A 50 5.41 26.57 -19.47
N ILE A 51 6.66 26.13 -19.63
CA ILE A 51 7.22 25.76 -20.95
C ILE A 51 6.36 24.67 -21.60
N ALA A 52 6.08 23.58 -20.87
CA ALA A 52 5.28 22.49 -21.39
C ALA A 52 3.85 22.92 -21.78
N ASN A 53 3.22 23.81 -21.00
CA ASN A 53 1.88 24.31 -21.31
C ASN A 53 1.88 25.19 -22.57
N ASP A 54 2.90 26.01 -22.76
CA ASP A 54 3.04 26.87 -23.94
C ASP A 54 3.22 26.00 -25.20
N ASP A 55 4.08 24.98 -25.14
CA ASP A 55 4.29 24.01 -26.23
C ASP A 55 3.01 23.22 -26.54
N GLN A 56 2.33 22.69 -25.52
CA GLN A 56 1.06 22.00 -25.68
C GLN A 56 0.01 22.89 -26.32
N LYS A 57 -0.06 24.17 -25.94
CA LYS A 57 -1.01 25.11 -26.54
C LYS A 57 -0.74 25.27 -28.03
N SER A 58 0.53 25.42 -28.43
CA SER A 58 0.92 25.52 -29.84
C SER A 58 0.46 24.30 -30.63
N ILE A 59 0.79 23.10 -30.15
CA ILE A 59 0.41 21.83 -30.80
C ILE A 59 -1.11 21.68 -30.90
N LEU A 60 -1.85 22.06 -29.86
CA LEU A 60 -3.32 21.98 -29.85
C LEU A 60 -3.97 22.97 -30.83
N GLU A 61 -3.38 24.15 -31.05
CA GLU A 61 -3.85 25.06 -32.11
C GLU A 61 -3.60 24.46 -33.49
N ASP A 62 -2.44 23.86 -33.73
CA ASP A 62 -2.12 23.24 -35.01
C ASP A 62 -3.00 22.02 -35.28
N ALA A 63 -3.21 21.15 -34.28
CA ALA A 63 -4.16 20.05 -34.37
C ALA A 63 -5.57 20.53 -34.75
N LYS A 64 -6.02 21.64 -34.14
CA LYS A 64 -7.31 22.26 -34.49
C LYS A 64 -7.34 22.74 -35.94
N LYS A 65 -6.26 23.36 -36.45
CA LYS A 65 -6.18 23.77 -37.87
C LYS A 65 -6.27 22.58 -38.83
N GLN A 66 -5.79 21.42 -38.42
CA GLN A 66 -5.88 20.16 -39.16
C GLN A 66 -7.21 19.41 -38.95
N GLY A 67 -8.20 20.02 -38.27
CA GLY A 67 -9.52 19.42 -38.05
C GLY A 67 -9.60 18.46 -36.87
N VAL A 68 -8.55 18.33 -36.04
CA VAL A 68 -8.57 17.49 -34.85
C VAL A 68 -8.97 18.32 -33.63
N SER A 69 -10.02 17.91 -32.92
CA SER A 69 -10.46 18.59 -31.70
C SER A 69 -9.42 18.48 -30.59
N LYS A 70 -9.12 19.61 -29.93
CA LYS A 70 -8.20 19.67 -28.78
C LYS A 70 -8.59 18.72 -27.65
N GLY A 71 -9.89 18.51 -27.45
CA GLY A 71 -10.41 17.60 -26.42
C GLY A 71 -10.03 16.15 -26.69
N ILE A 72 -10.07 15.73 -27.97
CA ILE A 72 -9.68 14.37 -28.39
C ILE A 72 -8.20 14.15 -28.14
N VAL A 73 -7.35 15.11 -28.54
CA VAL A 73 -5.89 15.02 -28.32
C VAL A 73 -5.57 14.89 -26.84
N ARG A 74 -6.20 15.69 -25.97
CA ARG A 74 -6.00 15.62 -24.52
C ARG A 74 -6.45 14.27 -23.95
N ALA A 75 -7.65 13.80 -24.31
CA ALA A 75 -8.18 12.55 -23.80
C ALA A 75 -7.29 11.36 -24.16
N ILE A 76 -6.79 11.29 -25.39
CA ILE A 76 -5.87 10.23 -25.83
C ILE A 76 -4.54 10.33 -25.06
N ALA A 77 -3.97 11.53 -24.95
CA ALA A 77 -2.71 11.73 -24.22
C ALA A 77 -2.83 11.39 -22.72
N ASP A 78 -3.97 11.70 -22.09
CA ASP A 78 -4.26 11.36 -20.70
C ASP A 78 -4.42 9.85 -20.52
N ALA A 79 -5.11 9.16 -21.42
CA ALA A 79 -5.20 7.71 -21.41
C ALA A 79 -3.81 7.04 -21.56
N GLN A 80 -2.97 7.55 -22.46
CA GLN A 80 -1.58 7.07 -22.63
C GLN A 80 -0.72 7.33 -21.39
N LYS A 81 -0.93 8.47 -20.71
CA LYS A 81 -0.27 8.77 -19.43
C LYS A 81 -0.66 7.76 -18.35
N LEU A 82 -1.93 7.36 -18.27
CA LEU A 82 -2.37 6.33 -17.33
C LEU A 82 -1.72 4.98 -17.64
N ARG A 83 -1.64 4.58 -18.92
CA ARG A 83 -0.96 3.35 -19.35
C ARG A 83 0.51 3.32 -18.93
N ARG A 84 1.28 4.38 -19.22
CA ARG A 84 2.70 4.49 -18.79
C ARG A 84 2.87 4.42 -17.27
N LYS A 85 1.92 4.97 -16.51
CA LYS A 85 1.94 4.86 -15.05
C LYS A 85 1.65 3.44 -14.59
N ALA A 86 0.70 2.76 -15.21
CA ALA A 86 0.39 1.37 -14.91
C ALA A 86 1.60 0.47 -15.21
N GLU A 87 2.25 0.66 -16.35
CA GLU A 87 3.49 -0.04 -16.73
C GLU A 87 4.62 0.19 -15.71
N ALA A 88 4.92 1.45 -15.37
CA ALA A 88 5.94 1.74 -14.36
C ALA A 88 5.60 1.22 -12.96
N LEU A 89 4.31 1.03 -12.65
CA LEU A 89 3.87 0.39 -11.40
C LEU A 89 3.99 -1.13 -11.48
N ALA A 90 3.68 -1.73 -12.62
CA ALA A 90 3.89 -3.15 -12.88
C ALA A 90 5.37 -3.50 -12.77
N ASP A 91 6.25 -2.73 -13.42
CA ASP A 91 7.71 -2.92 -13.30
C ASP A 91 8.16 -2.84 -11.84
N ARG A 92 7.65 -1.87 -11.07
CA ARG A 92 7.99 -1.76 -9.65
C ARG A 92 7.47 -2.95 -8.84
N ALA A 93 6.29 -3.48 -9.17
CA ALA A 93 5.72 -4.65 -8.52
C ALA A 93 6.53 -5.91 -8.86
N ASP A 94 6.98 -6.06 -10.10
CA ASP A 94 7.86 -7.16 -10.52
C ASP A 94 9.17 -7.13 -9.72
N ASN A 95 9.80 -5.95 -9.63
CA ASN A 95 11.03 -5.76 -8.84
C ASN A 95 10.85 -5.98 -7.31
N LYS A 96 9.63 -6.12 -6.79
CA LYS A 96 9.42 -6.44 -5.37
C LYS A 96 9.78 -7.88 -5.05
N LEU A 97 9.61 -8.79 -6.02
CA LEU A 97 9.98 -10.20 -5.87
C LEU A 97 11.51 -10.39 -5.88
N ASP A 98 12.24 -9.48 -6.52
CA ASP A 98 13.71 -9.52 -6.59
C ASP A 98 14.41 -9.33 -5.23
N SER A 99 13.70 -8.82 -4.23
CA SER A 99 14.22 -8.68 -2.87
C SER A 99 14.08 -9.94 -2.01
N LEU A 100 13.42 -10.98 -2.51
CA LEU A 100 13.28 -12.27 -1.84
C LEU A 100 14.52 -13.14 -2.07
N GLU A 101 14.78 -14.04 -1.11
CA GLU A 101 15.76 -15.13 -1.28
C GLU A 101 15.33 -16.01 -2.47
N ASP A 102 16.29 -16.68 -3.12
CA ASP A 102 16.04 -17.34 -4.41
C ASP A 102 14.88 -18.35 -4.34
N ASP A 103 14.80 -19.14 -3.27
CA ASP A 103 13.72 -20.14 -3.07
C ASP A 103 12.34 -19.48 -2.85
N ASP A 104 12.29 -18.38 -2.10
CA ASP A 104 11.05 -17.62 -1.85
C ASP A 104 10.57 -16.87 -3.10
N ARG A 105 11.52 -16.46 -3.95
CA ARG A 105 11.21 -15.80 -5.23
C ARG A 105 10.54 -16.76 -6.20
N ASP A 106 11.07 -17.97 -6.32
CA ASP A 106 10.50 -19.00 -7.19
C ASP A 106 9.08 -19.37 -6.73
N PHE A 107 8.89 -19.56 -5.42
CA PHE A 107 7.56 -19.81 -4.86
C PHE A 107 6.58 -18.63 -5.07
N ALA A 108 7.05 -17.38 -4.95
CA ALA A 108 6.23 -16.20 -5.22
C ALA A 108 5.84 -16.07 -6.70
N VAL A 109 6.71 -16.48 -7.63
CA VAL A 109 6.41 -16.56 -9.07
C VAL A 109 5.34 -17.62 -9.35
N ASP A 110 5.41 -18.78 -8.68
CA ASP A 110 4.40 -19.83 -8.80
C ASP A 110 3.04 -19.37 -8.27
N ILE A 111 3.01 -18.70 -7.10
CA ILE A 111 1.78 -18.11 -6.56
C ILE A 111 1.20 -17.09 -7.53
N ARG A 112 2.02 -16.20 -8.10
CA ARG A 112 1.57 -15.21 -9.09
C ARG A 112 0.97 -15.89 -10.32
N THR A 113 1.64 -16.92 -10.83
CA THR A 113 1.17 -17.71 -11.98
C THR A 113 -0.18 -18.36 -11.69
N ALA A 114 -0.34 -18.93 -10.48
CA ALA A 114 -1.58 -19.54 -10.04
C ALA A 114 -2.73 -18.53 -9.85
N LEU A 115 -2.42 -17.31 -9.40
CA LEU A 115 -3.40 -16.23 -9.24
C LEU A 115 -3.90 -15.65 -10.58
N GLY A 116 -3.13 -15.77 -11.66
CA GLY A 116 -3.48 -15.29 -13.00
C GLY A 116 -3.59 -13.75 -13.11
N ASP A 117 -4.16 -13.27 -14.22
CA ASP A 117 -4.22 -11.84 -14.55
C ASP A 117 -5.37 -11.07 -13.86
N ASP A 118 -6.35 -11.77 -13.26
CA ASP A 118 -7.55 -11.18 -12.62
C ASP A 118 -7.71 -11.63 -11.16
N PHE A 119 -6.63 -11.50 -10.39
CA PHE A 119 -6.60 -11.88 -8.97
C PHE A 119 -7.46 -10.98 -8.06
N ALA A 120 -7.97 -9.86 -8.56
CA ALA A 120 -8.85 -8.95 -7.81
C ALA A 120 -10.27 -9.52 -7.59
N SER A 121 -10.64 -10.55 -8.36
CA SER A 121 -11.94 -11.21 -8.29
C SER A 121 -11.98 -12.42 -7.33
N PHE A 122 -10.81 -12.90 -6.88
CA PHE A 122 -10.75 -14.05 -5.98
C PHE A 122 -11.05 -13.60 -4.55
N GLY A 123 -12.19 -14.06 -4.03
CA GLY A 123 -12.51 -13.95 -2.61
C GLY A 123 -11.40 -14.60 -1.78
N LEU A 124 -10.95 -13.92 -0.73
CA LEU A 124 -9.88 -14.37 0.15
C LEU A 124 -10.14 -15.83 0.60
N GLY A 125 -9.24 -16.75 0.27
CA GLY A 125 -9.21 -18.10 0.85
C GLY A 125 -10.06 -19.18 0.18
N ALA A 126 -10.65 -18.96 -1.00
CA ALA A 126 -11.48 -20.00 -1.65
C ALA A 126 -10.77 -21.36 -1.83
N ALA A 127 -9.46 -21.36 -2.10
CA ALA A 127 -8.67 -22.59 -2.20
C ALA A 127 -8.22 -23.19 -0.86
N ALA A 128 -8.28 -22.43 0.24
CA ALA A 128 -7.96 -22.94 1.58
C ALA A 128 -9.10 -23.79 2.14
N VAL A 129 -10.35 -23.49 1.74
CA VAL A 129 -11.54 -24.27 2.14
C VAL A 129 -11.60 -25.60 1.40
N SER A 130 -11.22 -25.67 0.12
CA SER A 130 -11.29 -26.93 -0.65
C SER A 130 -10.20 -27.95 -0.31
N ARG A 131 -9.16 -27.56 0.43
CA ARG A 131 -8.05 -28.46 0.76
C ARG A 131 -8.26 -29.25 2.05
N GLU A 132 -9.11 -28.78 2.95
CA GLU A 132 -9.55 -29.56 4.12
C GLU A 132 -10.56 -30.66 3.74
N ASP A 133 -11.21 -30.56 2.56
CA ASP A 133 -12.22 -31.51 2.10
C ASP A 133 -11.63 -32.71 1.31
N GLU A 134 -10.35 -32.70 0.92
CA GLU A 134 -9.74 -33.76 0.08
C GLU A 134 -8.86 -34.76 0.86
N ASP A 135 -8.64 -34.54 2.16
CA ASP A 135 -7.81 -35.42 3.03
C ASP A 135 -8.65 -36.35 3.95
N GLU A 136 -9.96 -36.51 3.70
CA GLU A 136 -10.85 -37.42 4.44
C GLU A 136 -11.41 -38.56 3.57
N ASP A 137 -10.55 -39.31 2.89
CA ASP A 137 -10.90 -40.60 2.29
C ASP A 137 -10.05 -41.74 2.92
N GLU A 138 -10.30 -42.07 4.19
CA GLU A 138 -10.09 -43.43 4.72
C GLU A 138 -10.88 -43.65 6.04
N ASP A 139 -11.95 -44.44 5.93
CA ASP A 139 -12.61 -45.22 6.98
C ASP A 139 -13.38 -44.51 8.13
N GLY A 140 -14.63 -44.17 7.83
CA GLY A 140 -15.86 -44.35 8.62
C GLY A 140 -15.83 -44.26 10.17
N ASP A 141 -16.47 -43.23 10.73
CA ASP A 141 -17.68 -43.32 11.59
C ASP A 141 -18.00 -41.91 12.18
N ASP A 142 -19.21 -41.42 11.88
CA ASP A 142 -19.97 -40.35 12.53
C ASP A 142 -19.32 -38.98 12.88
N GLU A 143 -19.79 -37.97 12.14
CA GLU A 143 -20.07 -36.58 12.53
C GLU A 143 -19.81 -36.25 14.02
N LYS A 144 -18.61 -35.77 14.34
CA LYS A 144 -18.39 -35.03 15.59
C LYS A 144 -18.05 -33.60 15.25
N GLN A 145 -19.09 -32.77 15.19
CA GLN A 145 -18.92 -31.35 15.44
C GLN A 145 -18.07 -31.19 16.70
N ASP A 146 -16.95 -30.46 16.59
CA ASP A 146 -16.10 -30.16 17.74
C ASP A 146 -16.96 -29.65 18.89
N ALA A 147 -16.67 -30.08 20.13
CA ALA A 147 -17.51 -29.79 21.30
C ALA A 147 -17.72 -28.28 21.51
N THR A 148 -16.75 -27.47 21.06
CA THR A 148 -16.83 -26.01 21.05
C THR A 148 -17.85 -25.51 20.02
N THR A 149 -17.80 -26.07 18.80
CA THR A 149 -18.72 -25.76 17.71
C THR A 149 -20.15 -26.20 18.05
N ALA A 150 -20.33 -27.39 18.64
CA ALA A 150 -21.63 -27.88 19.10
C ALA A 150 -22.21 -26.96 20.19
N ALA A 151 -21.39 -26.52 21.16
CA ALA A 151 -21.83 -25.59 22.21
C ALA A 151 -22.23 -24.22 21.66
N VAL A 152 -21.52 -23.72 20.64
CA VAL A 152 -21.86 -22.46 19.97
C VAL A 152 -23.16 -22.60 19.17
N VAL A 153 -23.33 -23.69 18.42
CA VAL A 153 -24.56 -23.96 17.65
C VAL A 153 -25.76 -24.10 18.58
N ASP A 154 -25.63 -24.81 19.70
CA ASP A 154 -26.70 -24.95 20.69
C ASP A 154 -27.05 -23.63 21.38
N ALA A 155 -26.04 -22.80 21.71
CA ALA A 155 -26.28 -21.48 22.28
C ALA A 155 -27.02 -20.55 21.30
N VAL A 156 -26.67 -20.61 20.02
CA VAL A 156 -27.33 -19.83 18.96
C VAL A 156 -28.74 -20.36 18.69
N ARG A 157 -28.93 -21.69 18.69
CA ARG A 157 -30.24 -22.32 18.46
C ARG A 157 -31.20 -22.12 19.62
N ALA A 158 -30.70 -22.05 20.86
CA ALA A 158 -31.51 -21.71 22.03
C ALA A 158 -31.99 -20.24 22.02
N GLY A 159 -31.30 -19.37 21.27
CA GLY A 159 -31.64 -17.95 21.13
C GLY A 159 -32.52 -17.62 19.90
N ALA A 160 -32.67 -18.55 18.95
CA ALA A 160 -33.41 -18.33 17.70
C ALA A 160 -34.70 -19.15 17.66
N SER A 161 -35.78 -18.56 17.13
CA SER A 161 -36.98 -19.34 16.83
C SER A 161 -36.72 -20.33 15.70
N LYS A 162 -37.42 -21.48 15.69
CA LYS A 162 -37.23 -22.52 14.66
C LYS A 162 -37.40 -21.97 13.24
N GLU A 163 -38.31 -21.02 13.05
CA GLU A 163 -38.56 -20.35 11.77
C GLU A 163 -37.42 -19.41 11.34
N GLU A 164 -36.71 -18.77 12.27
CA GLU A 164 -35.52 -17.97 11.97
C GLU A 164 -34.33 -18.84 11.57
N TRP A 165 -34.19 -20.02 12.19
CA TRP A 165 -33.11 -20.96 11.88
C TRP A 165 -33.27 -21.58 10.49
N ASP A 166 -34.49 -22.05 10.17
CA ASP A 166 -34.79 -22.67 8.88
C ASP A 166 -34.79 -21.64 7.73
N GLY A 167 -35.04 -20.35 8.03
CA GLY A 167 -34.99 -19.25 7.05
C GLY A 167 -33.57 -18.73 6.74
N ALA A 168 -32.59 -18.98 7.60
CA ALA A 168 -31.23 -18.46 7.45
C ALA A 168 -30.43 -19.13 6.31
N GLY A 169 -30.78 -20.36 5.93
CA GLY A 169 -30.20 -21.07 4.78
C GLY A 169 -30.92 -20.82 3.45
N ALA A 170 -31.99 -20.03 3.45
CA ALA A 170 -32.92 -19.90 2.33
C ALA A 170 -33.09 -18.45 1.83
N LYS A 171 -32.00 -17.69 1.69
CA LYS A 171 -31.95 -16.49 0.83
C LYS A 171 -30.59 -16.37 0.17
N HIS A 172 -30.63 -16.27 -1.17
CA HIS A 172 -29.53 -16.16 -2.13
C HIS A 172 -28.42 -15.18 -1.77
#